data_AF-A0A6B9KCP9-F1
#
_entry.id   AF-A0A6B9KCP9-F1
#
_cell.length_a   1.000
_cell.length_b   1.000
_cell.length_c   1.000
_cell.angle_alpha   90.00
_cell.angle_beta   90.00
_cell.angle_gamma   90.00
#
_symmetry.space_group_name_H-M   'P 1'
#
loop_
_entity.id
_entity.type
_entity.pdbx_description
1 polymer ?
#
loop_
_entity_poly.entity_id
_entity_poly.type
_entity_poly.pdbx_seq_one_letter_code
_entity_poly.pdbx_strand_id
1 'polypeptide(L)'
;QAESQAYLSKVDALMNKYPSPSEDELHAEICAEKAWTLMKFSTDRELAADYFQRAIRMQPDMVEWNTSHVIGLVSAFKHSKTGVEADILEKMRIAKEQDPENLYLAALYLEQRAKKGERIEDEARELASKVLRNPVSSYSGMKPVLRVYRNYVSVDEAIDLAEEAMKNHPDVRYLKRCVALCYKWKIIFFSDRRPKQSMIDRAISLHKEVISLYPHSSLVKKVDLANIFAKSNHSQAKAEQMFQELLERDLEPADKQMLYHNYAKYLNFDRQDQHKSIKYHMKAAVIPHQSFFRKN
;
A
#
# COMPACT_ATOMS: atom_id res chain seq x y z
N GLN A 1 12.26 -2.23 35.72
CA GLN A 1 13.32 -1.22 35.97
C GLN A 1 14.72 -1.82 35.85
N ALA A 2 15.05 -2.92 36.56
CA ALA A 2 16.35 -3.58 36.46
C ALA A 2 16.69 -4.05 35.02
N GLU A 3 15.74 -4.65 34.32
CA GLU A 3 15.94 -5.10 32.93
C GLU A 3 16.18 -3.93 31.96
N SER A 4 15.42 -2.84 32.09
CA SER A 4 15.61 -1.62 31.29
C SER A 4 17.02 -1.05 31.48
N GLN A 5 17.50 -0.99 32.74
CA GLN A 5 18.84 -0.53 33.04
C GLN A 5 19.91 -1.45 32.42
N ALA A 6 19.70 -2.77 32.46
CA ALA A 6 20.61 -3.72 31.85
C ALA A 6 20.71 -3.56 30.32
N TYR A 7 19.61 -3.24 29.63
CA TYR A 7 19.64 -2.91 28.20
C TYR A 7 20.35 -1.59 27.92
N LEU A 8 20.10 -0.55 28.71
CA LEU A 8 20.80 0.74 28.57
C LEU A 8 22.31 0.56 28.71
N SER A 9 22.77 -0.18 29.72
CA SER A 9 24.20 -0.47 29.88
C SER A 9 24.82 -1.23 28.70
N LYS A 10 24.04 -2.09 28.00
CA LYS A 10 24.51 -2.75 26.76
C LYS A 10 24.62 -1.75 25.60
N VAL A 11 23.67 -0.83 25.48
CA VAL A 11 23.71 0.24 24.48
C VAL A 11 24.93 1.15 24.72
N ASP A 12 25.16 1.57 25.96
CA ASP A 12 26.31 2.39 26.33
C ASP A 12 27.63 1.69 26.00
N ALA A 13 27.73 0.39 26.31
CA ALA A 13 28.91 -0.41 25.97
C ALA A 13 29.15 -0.49 24.45
N LEU A 14 28.08 -0.61 23.65
CA LEU A 14 28.18 -0.60 22.18
C LEU A 14 28.58 0.77 21.64
N MET A 15 28.01 1.86 22.17
CA MET A 15 28.36 3.23 21.78
C MET A 15 29.82 3.56 22.08
N ASN A 16 30.33 3.10 23.23
CA ASN A 16 31.74 3.26 23.59
C ASN A 16 32.67 2.44 22.68
N LYS A 17 32.24 1.25 22.25
CA LYS A 17 33.02 0.38 21.36
C LYS A 17 33.02 0.87 19.91
N TYR A 18 31.91 1.46 19.46
CA TYR A 18 31.71 1.96 18.10
C TYR A 18 31.19 3.40 18.17
N PRO A 19 32.06 4.37 18.45
CA PRO A 19 31.66 5.77 18.54
C PRO A 19 31.12 6.26 17.20
N SER A 20 30.11 7.13 17.25
CA SER A 20 29.60 7.81 16.07
C SER A 20 30.70 8.60 15.33
N PRO A 21 30.60 8.78 14.00
CA PRO A 21 31.56 9.59 13.24
C PRO A 21 31.69 11.03 13.75
N SER A 22 30.60 11.61 14.28
CA SER A 22 30.56 12.90 14.98
C SER A 22 29.38 12.97 15.96
N GLU A 23 29.32 13.99 16.82
CA GLU A 23 28.22 14.18 17.79
C GLU A 23 26.84 14.31 17.12
N ASP A 24 26.79 14.86 15.89
CA ASP A 24 25.55 15.08 15.13
C ASP A 24 25.26 13.97 14.08
N GLU A 25 26.19 13.04 13.87
CA GLU A 25 26.11 12.03 12.81
C GLU A 25 25.86 10.63 13.36
N LEU A 26 24.74 10.04 12.96
CA LEU A 26 24.41 8.65 13.30
C LEU A 26 25.21 7.69 12.42
N HIS A 27 25.45 6.48 12.91
CA HIS A 27 25.94 5.37 12.08
C HIS A 27 25.05 5.16 10.85
N ALA A 28 25.65 4.70 9.75
CA ALA A 28 24.97 4.55 8.46
C ALA A 28 23.81 3.56 8.56
N GLU A 29 23.98 2.47 9.31
CA GLU A 29 22.99 1.44 9.56
C GLU A 29 21.79 2.01 10.35
N ILE A 30 22.04 2.89 11.32
CA ILE A 30 20.98 3.58 12.08
C ILE A 30 20.22 4.55 11.18
N CYS A 31 20.92 5.25 10.28
CA CYS A 31 20.28 6.09 9.27
C CYS A 31 19.36 5.25 8.35
N ALA A 32 19.84 4.13 7.83
CA ALA A 32 19.04 3.24 6.98
C ALA A 32 17.82 2.66 7.72
N GLU A 33 17.98 2.23 8.97
CA GLU A 33 16.88 1.71 9.79
C GLU A 33 15.80 2.77 10.06
N LYS A 34 16.22 4.01 10.40
CA LYS A 34 15.30 5.14 10.51
C LYS A 34 14.58 5.43 9.20
N ALA A 35 15.30 5.40 8.08
CA ALA A 35 14.74 5.62 6.75
C ALA A 35 13.65 4.59 6.40
N TRP A 36 13.91 3.28 6.60
CA TRP A 36 12.91 2.24 6.38
C TRP A 36 11.70 2.38 7.31
N THR A 37 11.93 2.73 8.57
CA THR A 37 10.87 2.95 9.55
C THR A 37 9.95 4.09 9.11
N LEU A 38 10.53 5.23 8.73
CA LEU A 38 9.79 6.38 8.19
C LEU A 38 9.09 6.03 6.87
N MET A 39 9.76 5.32 5.97
CA MET A 39 9.15 4.86 4.71
C MET A 39 7.92 3.98 4.96
N LYS A 40 7.93 3.17 6.02
CA LYS A 40 6.82 2.27 6.36
C LYS A 40 5.67 2.98 7.07
N PHE A 41 5.97 3.83 8.05
CA PHE A 41 4.99 4.32 9.02
C PHE A 41 4.70 5.82 8.92
N SER A 42 5.58 6.59 8.28
CA SER A 42 5.42 8.04 8.15
C SER A 42 4.84 8.45 6.79
N THR A 43 4.20 9.61 6.78
CA THR A 43 3.88 10.36 5.56
C THR A 43 5.03 11.26 5.12
N ASP A 44 6.02 11.48 5.98
CA ASP A 44 7.21 12.30 5.71
C ASP A 44 8.20 11.51 4.85
N ARG A 45 8.01 11.63 3.54
CA ARG A 45 8.86 10.96 2.52
C ARG A 45 10.18 11.68 2.32
N GLU A 46 10.22 12.98 2.57
CA GLU A 46 11.42 13.81 2.43
C GLU A 46 12.42 13.44 3.52
N LEU A 47 11.97 13.33 4.78
CA LEU A 47 12.82 12.89 5.87
C LEU A 47 13.33 11.46 5.69
N ALA A 48 12.48 10.55 5.19
CA ALA A 48 12.91 9.19 4.88
C ALA A 48 14.01 9.18 3.80
N ALA A 49 13.87 10.01 2.76
CA ALA A 49 14.86 10.14 1.70
C ALA A 49 16.17 10.75 2.21
N ASP A 50 16.11 11.77 3.08
CA ASP A 50 17.29 12.37 3.71
C ASP A 50 18.10 11.33 4.49
N TYR A 51 17.45 10.53 5.34
CA TYR A 51 18.14 9.48 6.09
C TYR A 51 18.80 8.42 5.19
N PHE A 52 18.15 8.02 4.08
CA PHE A 52 18.81 7.14 3.11
C PHE A 52 20.02 7.81 2.47
N GLN A 53 19.92 9.08 2.07
CA GLN A 53 21.05 9.80 1.47
C GLN A 53 22.22 9.91 2.44
N ARG A 54 21.97 10.16 3.73
CA ARG A 54 23.01 10.15 4.76
C ARG A 54 23.69 8.78 4.84
N ALA A 55 22.91 7.69 4.92
CA ALA A 55 23.45 6.33 4.94
C ALA A 55 24.32 6.03 3.69
N ILE A 56 23.83 6.37 2.50
CA ILE A 56 24.51 6.14 1.22
C ILE A 56 25.79 6.99 1.10
N ARG A 57 25.81 8.23 1.61
CA ARG A 57 27.03 9.06 1.62
C ARG A 57 28.15 8.43 2.43
N MET A 58 27.80 7.76 3.53
CA MET A 58 28.76 7.06 4.38
C MET A 58 29.19 5.72 3.79
N GLN A 59 28.27 4.96 3.17
CA GLN A 59 28.56 3.67 2.52
C GLN A 59 27.83 3.57 1.16
N PRO A 60 28.44 4.06 0.06
CA PRO A 60 27.77 4.15 -1.23
C PRO A 60 27.51 2.81 -1.91
N ASP A 61 28.32 1.79 -1.58
CA ASP A 61 28.26 0.46 -2.19
C ASP A 61 27.10 -0.41 -1.67
N MET A 62 26.34 0.09 -0.68
CA MET A 62 25.20 -0.62 -0.12
C MET A 62 24.00 -0.58 -1.09
N VAL A 63 23.93 -1.58 -1.96
CA VAL A 63 22.89 -1.74 -3.00
C VAL A 63 21.48 -1.67 -2.42
N GLU A 64 21.23 -2.33 -1.29
CA GLU A 64 19.91 -2.35 -0.65
C GLU A 64 19.40 -0.94 -0.27
N TRP A 65 20.31 -0.08 0.20
CA TRP A 65 19.98 1.28 0.63
C TRP A 65 19.73 2.18 -0.58
N ASN A 66 20.53 2.02 -1.64
CA ASN A 66 20.32 2.71 -2.92
C ASN A 66 18.97 2.32 -3.54
N THR A 67 18.65 1.03 -3.61
CA THR A 67 17.35 0.54 -4.09
C THR A 67 16.20 1.08 -3.24
N SER A 68 16.34 1.05 -1.92
CA SER A 68 15.30 1.52 -0.98
C SER A 68 15.06 3.02 -1.09
N HIS A 69 16.10 3.82 -1.28
CA HIS A 69 16.01 5.25 -1.56
C HIS A 69 15.19 5.50 -2.83
N VAL A 70 15.50 4.80 -3.92
CA VAL A 70 14.77 4.92 -5.19
C VAL A 70 13.30 4.50 -5.04
N ILE A 71 13.02 3.39 -4.34
CA ILE A 71 11.64 2.98 -4.01
C ILE A 71 10.91 4.08 -3.23
N GLY A 72 11.59 4.70 -2.26
CA GLY A 72 11.08 5.81 -1.47
C GLY A 72 10.69 7.00 -2.33
N LEU A 73 11.58 7.45 -3.23
CA LEU A 73 11.32 8.53 -4.18
C LEU A 73 10.09 8.24 -5.06
N VAL A 74 10.04 7.06 -5.68
CA VAL A 74 8.92 6.65 -6.54
C VAL A 74 7.60 6.60 -5.78
N SER A 75 7.63 6.23 -4.49
CA SER A 75 6.43 6.16 -3.65
C SER A 75 5.78 7.54 -3.42
N ALA A 76 6.55 8.63 -3.46
CA ALA A 76 6.02 9.99 -3.35
C ALA A 76 5.15 10.37 -4.56
N PHE A 77 5.44 9.81 -5.74
CA PHE A 77 4.69 10.05 -6.98
C PHE A 77 3.49 9.11 -7.17
N LYS A 78 3.17 8.26 -6.18
CA LYS A 78 2.09 7.26 -6.31
C LYS A 78 0.72 7.83 -6.66
N HIS A 79 0.46 9.10 -6.30
CA HIS A 79 -0.77 9.82 -6.62
C HIS A 79 -0.57 10.92 -7.68
N SER A 80 0.61 11.02 -8.28
CA SER A 80 0.91 11.98 -9.34
C SER A 80 0.17 11.60 -10.63
N LYS A 81 -0.47 12.59 -11.27
CA LYS A 81 -1.09 12.44 -12.59
C LYS A 81 -0.05 12.47 -13.72
N THR A 82 1.08 13.16 -13.52
CA THR A 82 2.14 13.33 -14.53
C THR A 82 3.12 12.16 -14.56
N GLY A 83 3.01 11.21 -13.63
CA GLY A 83 3.94 10.10 -13.48
C GLY A 83 5.19 10.51 -12.71
N VAL A 84 6.24 9.70 -12.88
CA VAL A 84 7.57 9.92 -12.29
C VAL A 84 8.43 10.72 -13.27
N GLU A 85 9.23 11.65 -12.76
CA GLU A 85 10.15 12.46 -13.55
C GLU A 85 11.21 11.60 -14.27
N ALA A 86 11.78 12.12 -15.37
CA ALA A 86 12.70 11.36 -16.21
C ALA A 86 13.98 10.96 -15.46
N ASP A 87 14.48 11.82 -14.58
CA ASP A 87 15.67 11.56 -13.76
C ASP A 87 15.42 10.41 -12.76
N ILE A 88 14.22 10.35 -12.16
CA ILE A 88 13.85 9.29 -11.23
C ILE A 88 13.65 7.98 -11.98
N LEU A 89 13.07 8.01 -13.18
CA LEU A 89 12.95 6.78 -13.98
C LEU A 89 14.33 6.21 -14.35
N GLU A 90 15.30 7.07 -14.66
CA GLU A 90 16.67 6.63 -14.91
C GLU A 90 17.32 6.05 -13.65
N LYS A 91 17.12 6.67 -12.48
CA LYS A 91 17.54 6.09 -11.19
C LYS A 91 16.91 4.72 -10.94
N MET A 92 15.65 4.51 -11.33
CA MET A 92 15.00 3.19 -11.23
C MET A 92 15.64 2.16 -12.15
N ARG A 93 15.99 2.54 -13.39
CA ARG A 93 16.66 1.65 -14.34
C ARG A 93 18.01 1.20 -13.78
N ILE A 94 18.83 2.14 -13.32
CA ILE A 94 20.16 1.88 -12.73
C ILE A 94 20.03 0.99 -11.49
N ALA A 95 19.14 1.33 -10.56
CA ALA A 95 18.96 0.55 -9.33
C ALA A 95 18.47 -0.88 -9.63
N LYS A 96 17.62 -1.08 -10.66
CA LYS A 96 17.17 -2.41 -11.08
C LYS A 96 18.32 -3.24 -11.68
N GLU A 97 19.27 -2.61 -12.37
CA GLU A 97 20.45 -3.29 -12.91
C GLU A 97 21.43 -3.68 -11.79
N GLN A 98 21.55 -2.84 -10.76
CA GLN A 98 22.38 -3.11 -9.58
C GLN A 98 21.75 -4.14 -8.63
N ASP A 99 20.42 -4.19 -8.55
CA ASP A 99 19.65 -5.06 -7.64
C ASP A 99 18.60 -5.90 -8.41
N PRO A 100 19.04 -6.85 -9.26
CA PRO A 100 18.15 -7.60 -10.14
C PRO A 100 17.17 -8.52 -9.39
N GLU A 101 17.50 -8.92 -8.16
CA GLU A 101 16.66 -9.77 -7.31
C GLU A 101 15.56 -8.98 -6.58
N ASN A 102 15.59 -7.65 -6.64
CA ASN A 102 14.55 -6.81 -6.05
C ASN A 102 13.30 -6.75 -6.92
N LEU A 103 12.48 -7.80 -6.80
CA LEU A 103 11.24 -7.94 -7.56
C LEU A 103 10.23 -6.82 -7.29
N TYR A 104 10.33 -6.15 -6.14
CA TYR A 104 9.49 -4.99 -5.83
C TYR A 104 9.84 -3.79 -6.68
N LEU A 105 11.14 -3.43 -6.78
CA LEU A 105 11.60 -2.37 -7.67
C LEU A 105 11.31 -2.74 -9.13
N ALA A 106 11.57 -3.99 -9.54
CA ALA A 106 11.27 -4.46 -10.90
C ALA A 106 9.80 -4.24 -11.27
N ALA A 107 8.86 -4.55 -10.37
CA ALA A 107 7.43 -4.35 -10.60
C ALA A 107 7.04 -2.87 -10.65
N LEU A 108 7.65 -2.01 -9.82
CA LEU A 108 7.43 -0.56 -9.89
C LEU A 108 7.95 0.04 -11.20
N TYR A 109 9.11 -0.41 -11.66
CA TYR A 109 9.70 0.03 -12.92
C TYR A 109 8.84 -0.39 -14.11
N LEU A 110 8.35 -1.63 -14.10
CA LEU A 110 7.41 -2.14 -15.09
C LEU A 110 6.10 -1.32 -15.11
N GLU A 111 5.58 -0.94 -13.93
CA GLU A 111 4.41 -0.05 -13.80
C GLU A 111 4.67 1.32 -14.47
N GLN A 112 5.87 1.91 -14.34
CA GLN A 112 6.18 3.19 -14.99
C GLN A 112 6.36 3.06 -16.50
N ARG A 113 6.97 1.98 -17.00
CA ARG A 113 7.08 1.71 -18.44
C ARG A 113 5.70 1.53 -19.08
N ALA A 114 4.81 0.79 -18.42
CA ALA A 114 3.43 0.62 -18.85
C ALA A 114 2.68 1.96 -18.95
N LYS A 115 2.87 2.88 -17.99
CA LYS A 115 2.30 4.24 -18.04
C LYS A 115 2.76 5.04 -19.26
N LYS A 116 3.95 4.77 -19.79
CA LYS A 116 4.49 5.39 -21.00
C LYS A 116 3.99 4.73 -22.29
N GLY A 117 3.15 3.71 -22.20
CA GLY A 117 2.57 3.01 -23.34
C GLY A 117 3.40 1.84 -23.86
N GLU A 118 4.42 1.41 -23.10
CA GLU A 118 5.17 0.21 -23.46
C GLU A 118 4.35 -1.06 -23.22
N ARG A 119 4.50 -2.04 -24.11
CA ARG A 119 3.92 -3.39 -23.95
C ARG A 119 4.78 -4.18 -22.98
N ILE A 120 4.18 -4.63 -21.89
CA ILE A 120 4.86 -5.22 -20.74
C ILE A 120 4.27 -6.56 -20.32
N GLU A 121 3.30 -7.09 -21.07
CA GLU A 121 2.47 -8.23 -20.67
C GLU A 121 3.31 -9.49 -20.40
N ASP A 122 4.29 -9.78 -21.27
CA ASP A 122 5.16 -10.95 -21.14
C ASP A 122 6.15 -10.79 -19.98
N GLU A 123 6.76 -9.60 -19.84
CA GLU A 123 7.63 -9.26 -18.71
C GLU A 123 6.87 -9.32 -17.37
N ALA A 124 5.60 -8.91 -17.36
CA ALA A 124 4.76 -8.97 -16.17
C ALA A 124 4.48 -10.42 -15.74
N ARG A 125 4.25 -11.33 -16.69
CA ARG A 125 4.05 -12.76 -16.43
C ARG A 125 5.32 -13.46 -15.96
N GLU A 126 6.47 -13.11 -16.54
CA GLU A 126 7.76 -13.58 -16.06
C GLU A 126 8.03 -13.11 -14.63
N LEU A 127 7.79 -11.83 -14.36
CA LEU A 127 7.98 -11.24 -13.03
C LEU A 127 7.03 -11.85 -11.99
N ALA A 128 5.76 -12.07 -12.33
CA ALA A 128 4.80 -12.75 -11.46
C ALA A 128 5.29 -14.16 -11.09
N SER A 129 5.81 -14.91 -12.06
CA SER A 129 6.37 -16.24 -11.83
C SER A 129 7.54 -16.21 -10.85
N LYS A 130 8.42 -15.21 -10.94
CA LYS A 130 9.54 -15.01 -9.98
C LYS A 130 9.01 -14.67 -8.59
N VAL A 131 8.04 -13.75 -8.50
CA VAL A 131 7.44 -13.35 -7.22
C VAL A 131 6.78 -14.52 -6.50
N LEU A 132 6.12 -15.43 -7.22
CA LEU A 132 5.49 -16.61 -6.65
C LEU A 132 6.49 -17.64 -6.11
N ARG A 133 7.70 -17.72 -6.68
CA ARG A 133 8.74 -18.66 -6.24
C ARG A 133 9.46 -18.20 -4.96
N ASN A 134 9.44 -16.91 -4.69
CA ASN A 134 10.13 -16.32 -3.55
C ASN A 134 9.25 -16.24 -2.29
N PRO A 135 9.83 -16.27 -1.08
CA PRO A 135 9.07 -16.10 0.16
C PRO A 135 8.23 -14.82 0.15
N VAL A 136 6.92 -14.99 0.34
CA VAL A 136 5.99 -13.87 0.23
C VAL A 136 6.07 -12.95 1.45
N SER A 137 6.35 -11.68 1.19
CA SER A 137 6.37 -10.60 2.19
C SER A 137 5.74 -9.32 1.63
N SER A 138 5.57 -8.29 2.46
CA SER A 138 5.06 -7.00 1.98
C SER A 138 5.97 -6.29 0.97
N TYR A 139 7.26 -6.70 0.91
CA TYR A 139 8.27 -6.21 0.00
C TYR A 139 8.71 -7.25 -1.05
N SER A 140 8.04 -8.40 -1.13
CA SER A 140 8.33 -9.44 -2.15
C SER A 140 7.95 -9.06 -3.59
N GLY A 141 7.28 -7.93 -3.79
CA GLY A 141 6.81 -7.49 -5.12
C GLY A 141 5.38 -7.92 -5.48
N MET A 142 4.74 -8.79 -4.69
CA MET A 142 3.37 -9.29 -4.94
C MET A 142 2.36 -8.16 -5.19
N LYS A 143 2.20 -7.23 -4.25
CA LYS A 143 1.22 -6.14 -4.41
C LYS A 143 1.53 -5.20 -5.60
N PRO A 144 2.78 -4.78 -5.86
CA PRO A 144 3.15 -4.12 -7.10
C PRO A 144 2.77 -4.89 -8.36
N VAL A 145 3.12 -6.18 -8.47
CA VAL A 145 2.75 -7.02 -9.62
C VAL A 145 1.24 -7.06 -9.83
N LEU A 146 0.47 -7.27 -8.76
CA LEU A 146 -1.00 -7.26 -8.84
C LEU A 146 -1.56 -5.91 -9.33
N ARG A 147 -0.90 -4.78 -9.05
CA ARG A 147 -1.28 -3.47 -9.61
C ARG A 147 -0.95 -3.37 -11.11
N VAL A 148 0.20 -3.89 -11.54
CA VAL A 148 0.56 -3.96 -12.96
C VAL A 148 -0.50 -4.76 -13.71
N TYR A 149 -0.83 -5.95 -13.22
CA TYR A 149 -1.86 -6.79 -13.82
C TYR A 149 -3.20 -6.08 -13.92
N ARG A 150 -3.69 -5.52 -12.80
CA ARG A 150 -4.96 -4.79 -12.76
C ARG A 150 -5.04 -3.66 -13.79
N ASN A 151 -3.95 -2.90 -13.95
CA ASN A 151 -3.96 -1.67 -14.75
C ASN A 151 -3.62 -1.90 -16.22
N TYR A 152 -2.79 -2.91 -16.53
CA TYR A 152 -2.11 -3.02 -17.83
C TYR A 152 -2.16 -4.42 -18.45
N VAL A 153 -2.67 -5.43 -17.74
CA VAL A 153 -2.79 -6.81 -18.26
C VAL A 153 -4.24 -7.26 -18.19
N SER A 154 -4.67 -7.74 -17.02
CA SER A 154 -6.05 -8.14 -16.74
C SER A 154 -6.29 -8.18 -15.23
N VAL A 155 -7.42 -7.62 -14.80
CA VAL A 155 -7.86 -7.72 -13.40
C VAL A 155 -8.27 -9.15 -13.02
N ASP A 156 -8.72 -9.95 -13.99
CA ASP A 156 -9.06 -11.36 -13.75
C ASP A 156 -7.78 -12.19 -13.57
N GLU A 157 -6.77 -11.98 -14.43
CA GLU A 157 -5.44 -12.61 -14.23
C GLU A 157 -4.81 -12.18 -12.88
N ALA A 158 -5.06 -10.94 -12.42
CA ALA A 158 -4.62 -10.51 -11.08
C ALA A 158 -5.30 -11.28 -9.94
N ILE A 159 -6.58 -11.67 -10.11
CA ILE A 159 -7.30 -12.49 -9.13
C ILE A 159 -6.74 -13.91 -9.14
N ASP A 160 -6.57 -14.51 -10.33
CA ASP A 160 -6.05 -15.87 -10.48
C ASP A 160 -4.67 -15.99 -9.85
N LEU A 161 -3.77 -15.04 -10.15
CA LEU A 161 -2.43 -14.97 -9.58
C LEU A 161 -2.45 -14.88 -8.03
N ALA A 162 -3.34 -14.05 -7.48
CA ALA A 162 -3.44 -13.89 -6.03
C ALA A 162 -4.04 -15.13 -5.34
N GLU A 163 -5.08 -15.74 -5.93
CA GLU A 163 -5.71 -16.96 -5.42
C GLU A 163 -4.74 -18.14 -5.47
N GLU A 164 -3.96 -18.28 -6.56
CA GLU A 164 -2.90 -19.29 -6.66
C GLU A 164 -1.85 -19.13 -5.56
N ALA A 165 -1.33 -17.90 -5.38
CA ALA A 165 -0.37 -17.61 -4.32
C ALA A 165 -0.92 -18.01 -2.94
N MET A 166 -2.16 -17.62 -2.65
CA MET A 166 -2.81 -17.91 -1.38
C MET A 166 -3.07 -19.40 -1.19
N LYS A 167 -3.39 -20.14 -2.25
CA LYS A 167 -3.57 -21.60 -2.21
C LYS A 167 -2.26 -22.32 -1.88
N ASN A 168 -1.15 -21.86 -2.45
CA ASN A 168 0.18 -22.44 -2.19
C ASN A 168 0.72 -22.08 -0.80
N HIS A 169 0.28 -20.95 -0.23
CA HIS A 169 0.74 -20.45 1.08
C HIS A 169 -0.44 -19.95 1.95
N PRO A 170 -1.33 -20.86 2.41
CA PRO A 170 -2.58 -20.48 3.07
C PRO A 170 -2.40 -19.77 4.42
N ASP A 171 -1.27 -19.99 5.09
CA ASP A 171 -0.96 -19.38 6.39
C ASP A 171 -0.46 -17.94 6.28
N VAL A 172 -0.10 -17.49 5.07
CA VAL A 172 0.42 -16.15 4.85
C VAL A 172 -0.73 -15.14 4.82
N ARG A 173 -0.98 -14.52 5.98
CA ARG A 173 -2.02 -13.48 6.18
C ARG A 173 -1.97 -12.34 5.15
N TYR A 174 -0.77 -11.99 4.68
CA TYR A 174 -0.57 -10.96 3.66
C TYR A 174 -1.20 -11.32 2.30
N LEU A 175 -1.22 -12.60 1.92
CA LEU A 175 -1.82 -13.05 0.67
C LEU A 175 -3.34 -12.95 0.72
N LYS A 176 -3.97 -13.32 1.84
CA LYS A 176 -5.41 -13.10 2.06
C LYS A 176 -5.80 -11.63 1.85
N ARG A 177 -4.95 -10.71 2.32
CA ARG A 177 -5.12 -9.27 2.07
C ARG A 177 -4.96 -8.89 0.60
N CYS A 178 -4.06 -9.55 -0.14
CA CYS A 178 -3.88 -9.33 -1.58
C CYS A 178 -5.07 -9.84 -2.39
N VAL A 179 -5.56 -11.05 -2.12
CA VAL A 179 -6.75 -11.62 -2.77
C VAL A 179 -7.97 -10.74 -2.52
N ALA A 180 -8.23 -10.38 -1.26
CA ALA A 180 -9.30 -9.46 -0.90
C ALA A 180 -9.21 -8.13 -1.69
N LEU A 181 -7.99 -7.60 -1.85
CA LEU A 181 -7.76 -6.38 -2.63
C LEU A 181 -8.06 -6.55 -4.13
N CYS A 182 -7.71 -7.69 -4.74
CA CYS A 182 -8.03 -7.96 -6.14
C CYS A 182 -9.55 -8.06 -6.37
N TYR A 183 -10.29 -8.77 -5.52
CA TYR A 183 -11.75 -8.82 -5.61
C TYR A 183 -12.39 -7.44 -5.43
N LYS A 184 -11.89 -6.65 -4.46
CA LYS A 184 -12.33 -5.26 -4.30
C LYS A 184 -12.16 -4.48 -5.61
N TRP A 185 -11.00 -4.59 -6.25
CA TRP A 185 -10.74 -3.91 -7.51
C TRP A 185 -11.73 -4.33 -8.59
N LYS A 186 -11.92 -5.63 -8.80
CA LYS A 186 -12.85 -6.16 -9.78
C LYS A 186 -14.27 -5.67 -9.54
N ILE A 187 -14.78 -5.77 -8.32
CA ILE A 187 -16.17 -5.43 -7.97
C ILE A 187 -16.43 -3.92 -8.06
N ILE A 188 -15.50 -3.09 -7.57
CA ILE A 188 -15.75 -1.65 -7.42
C ILE A 188 -15.39 -0.87 -8.69
N PHE A 189 -14.36 -1.29 -9.44
CA PHE A 189 -13.81 -0.48 -10.53
C PHE A 189 -13.98 -1.10 -11.93
N PHE A 190 -14.15 -2.42 -12.05
CA PHE A 190 -14.12 -3.11 -13.36
C PHE A 190 -15.35 -3.95 -13.67
N SER A 191 -16.27 -4.13 -12.73
CA SER A 191 -17.47 -4.91 -12.97
C SER A 191 -18.47 -4.08 -13.77
N ASP A 192 -19.20 -4.78 -14.66
CA ASP A 192 -20.47 -4.28 -15.18
C ASP A 192 -21.38 -3.89 -14.02
N ARG A 193 -22.49 -3.20 -14.31
CA ARG A 193 -23.44 -2.71 -13.29
C ARG A 193 -23.85 -3.76 -12.24
N ARG A 194 -23.68 -5.07 -12.50
CA ARG A 194 -23.96 -6.17 -11.56
C ARG A 194 -22.89 -7.28 -11.59
N PRO A 195 -21.94 -7.30 -10.63
CA PRO A 195 -21.03 -8.43 -10.45
C PRO A 195 -21.79 -9.72 -10.11
N LYS A 196 -21.23 -10.89 -10.42
CA LYS A 196 -21.79 -12.20 -10.02
C LYS A 196 -21.86 -12.29 -8.49
N GLN A 197 -22.98 -12.77 -7.95
CA GLN A 197 -23.17 -12.85 -6.49
C GLN A 197 -22.10 -13.74 -5.81
N SER A 198 -21.69 -14.84 -6.44
CA SER A 198 -20.61 -15.70 -5.91
C SER A 198 -19.26 -14.97 -5.74
N MET A 199 -18.95 -14.02 -6.62
CA MET A 199 -17.75 -13.17 -6.52
C MET A 199 -17.87 -12.21 -5.34
N ILE A 200 -19.06 -11.64 -5.12
CA ILE A 200 -19.34 -10.75 -4.00
C ILE A 200 -19.23 -11.53 -2.68
N ASP A 201 -19.80 -12.74 -2.61
CA ASP A 201 -19.75 -13.58 -1.41
C ASP A 201 -18.32 -13.99 -1.06
N ARG A 202 -17.51 -14.35 -2.07
CA ARG A 202 -16.08 -14.62 -1.92
C ARG A 202 -15.34 -13.40 -1.40
N ALA A 203 -15.60 -12.22 -1.96
CA ALA A 203 -15.01 -10.96 -1.52
C ALA A 203 -15.40 -10.62 -0.06
N ILE A 204 -16.67 -10.78 0.32
CA ILE A 204 -17.16 -10.55 1.68
C ILE A 204 -16.46 -11.48 2.67
N SER A 205 -16.38 -12.78 2.35
CA SER A 205 -15.72 -13.79 3.19
C SER A 205 -14.25 -13.42 3.44
N LEU A 206 -13.51 -13.12 2.38
CA LEU A 206 -12.09 -12.74 2.46
C LEU A 206 -11.90 -11.43 3.26
N HIS A 207 -12.75 -10.43 3.06
CA HIS A 207 -12.63 -9.17 3.80
C HIS A 207 -12.94 -9.35 5.29
N LYS A 208 -13.94 -10.16 5.65
CA LYS A 208 -14.23 -10.50 7.05
C LYS A 208 -13.03 -11.21 7.70
N GLU A 209 -12.42 -12.16 7.01
CA GLU A 209 -11.22 -12.85 7.48
C GLU A 209 -10.04 -11.88 7.63
N VAL A 210 -9.78 -11.00 6.65
CA VAL A 210 -8.72 -9.99 6.78
C VAL A 210 -8.99 -9.04 7.94
N ILE A 211 -10.24 -8.66 8.21
CA ILE A 211 -10.58 -7.82 9.36
C ILE A 211 -10.29 -8.55 10.69
N SER A 212 -10.59 -9.85 10.79
CA SER A 212 -10.31 -10.62 12.01
C SER A 212 -8.81 -10.83 12.23
N LEU A 213 -8.03 -10.96 11.15
CA LEU A 213 -6.57 -11.08 11.22
C LEU A 213 -5.85 -9.77 11.59
N TYR A 214 -6.49 -8.62 11.38
CA TYR A 214 -5.91 -7.29 11.58
C TYR A 214 -6.87 -6.34 12.33
N PRO A 215 -7.34 -6.68 13.55
CA PRO A 215 -8.43 -5.95 14.21
C PRO A 215 -8.10 -4.46 14.43
N HIS A 216 -6.86 -4.16 14.82
CA HIS A 216 -6.38 -2.80 15.11
C HIS A 216 -6.06 -1.94 13.87
N SER A 217 -5.98 -2.54 12.67
CA SER A 217 -5.71 -1.81 11.40
C SER A 217 -6.75 -2.11 10.33
N SER A 218 -7.99 -2.34 10.77
CA SER A 218 -9.09 -2.83 9.94
C SER A 218 -9.99 -1.75 9.34
N LEU A 219 -9.84 -0.46 9.71
CA LEU A 219 -10.78 0.59 9.29
C LEU A 219 -10.97 0.64 7.77
N VAL A 220 -9.87 0.74 7.02
CA VAL A 220 -9.88 0.73 5.55
C VAL A 220 -10.58 -0.54 5.03
N LYS A 221 -10.38 -1.68 5.69
CA LYS A 221 -10.98 -2.95 5.28
C LYS A 221 -12.47 -3.06 5.62
N LYS A 222 -12.93 -2.40 6.68
CA LYS A 222 -14.36 -2.25 6.98
C LYS A 222 -15.05 -1.35 5.96
N VAL A 223 -14.40 -0.26 5.55
CA VAL A 223 -14.89 0.60 4.47
C VAL A 223 -14.89 -0.15 3.13
N ASP A 224 -13.84 -0.92 2.82
CA ASP A 224 -13.81 -1.79 1.64
C ASP A 224 -14.99 -2.78 1.65
N LEU A 225 -15.25 -3.42 2.79
CA LEU A 225 -16.35 -4.36 2.97
C LEU A 225 -17.73 -3.70 2.82
N ALA A 226 -17.94 -2.51 3.39
CA ALA A 226 -19.19 -1.75 3.22
C ALA A 226 -19.46 -1.44 1.74
N ASN A 227 -18.43 -1.00 1.00
CA ASN A 227 -18.54 -0.75 -0.44
C ASN A 227 -18.83 -2.04 -1.23
N ILE A 228 -18.29 -3.19 -0.83
CA ILE A 228 -18.59 -4.47 -1.47
C ILE A 228 -20.05 -4.87 -1.23
N PHE A 229 -20.55 -4.70 0.00
CA PHE A 229 -21.97 -4.95 0.29
C PHE A 229 -22.90 -4.05 -0.54
N ALA A 230 -22.51 -2.81 -0.80
CA ALA A 230 -23.29 -1.88 -1.61
C ALA A 230 -23.48 -2.37 -3.05
N LYS A 231 -22.54 -3.16 -3.58
CA LYS A 231 -22.62 -3.79 -4.90
C LYS A 231 -23.44 -5.08 -4.95
N SER A 232 -23.91 -5.60 -3.80
CA SER A 232 -24.82 -6.74 -3.76
C SER A 232 -26.27 -6.30 -3.91
N ASN A 233 -27.05 -7.03 -4.72
CA ASN A 233 -28.49 -6.80 -4.88
C ASN A 233 -29.28 -7.04 -3.58
N HIS A 234 -28.76 -7.82 -2.64
CA HIS A 234 -29.49 -8.25 -1.44
C HIS A 234 -28.95 -7.66 -0.14
N SER A 235 -27.92 -6.81 -0.18
CA SER A 235 -27.21 -6.37 1.03
C SER A 235 -26.93 -4.86 1.09
N GLN A 236 -27.65 -4.05 0.32
CA GLN A 236 -27.54 -2.59 0.38
C GLN A 236 -27.83 -2.04 1.78
N ALA A 237 -28.84 -2.57 2.47
CA ALA A 237 -29.14 -2.19 3.86
C ALA A 237 -27.97 -2.49 4.82
N LYS A 238 -27.20 -3.55 4.55
CA LYS A 238 -26.02 -3.89 5.35
C LYS A 238 -24.88 -2.91 5.12
N ALA A 239 -24.69 -2.45 3.88
CA ALA A 239 -23.71 -1.41 3.56
C ALA A 239 -24.01 -0.12 4.33
N GLU A 240 -25.27 0.33 4.30
CA GLU A 240 -25.73 1.49 5.06
C GLU A 240 -25.44 1.35 6.55
N GLN A 241 -25.87 0.24 7.15
CA GLN A 241 -25.62 -0.05 8.57
C GLN A 241 -24.14 0.07 8.91
N MET A 242 -23.27 -0.57 8.12
CA MET A 242 -21.84 -0.53 8.36
C MET A 242 -21.27 0.88 8.25
N PHE A 243 -21.72 1.70 7.30
CA PHE A 243 -21.28 3.09 7.21
C PHE A 243 -21.72 3.89 8.43
N GLN A 244 -22.96 3.75 8.90
CA GLN A 244 -23.43 4.44 10.11
C GLN A 244 -22.60 4.05 11.35
N GLU A 245 -22.38 2.75 11.58
CA GLU A 245 -21.54 2.25 12.68
C GLU A 245 -20.07 2.74 12.60
N LEU A 246 -19.57 3.05 11.40
CA LEU A 246 -18.25 3.63 11.22
C LEU A 246 -18.24 5.14 11.48
N LEU A 247 -19.32 5.85 11.11
CA LEU A 247 -19.45 7.30 11.25
C LEU A 247 -19.61 7.74 12.71
N GLU A 248 -20.11 6.87 13.57
CA GLU A 248 -20.25 7.09 15.02
C GLU A 248 -18.93 6.96 15.79
N ARG A 249 -17.90 6.37 15.17
CA ARG A 249 -16.60 6.18 15.82
C ARG A 249 -15.85 7.49 15.94
N ASP A 250 -15.13 7.63 17.04
CA ASP A 250 -14.09 8.66 17.13
C ASP A 250 -12.88 8.22 16.31
N LEU A 251 -12.52 9.03 15.32
CA LEU A 251 -11.51 8.70 14.30
C LEU A 251 -10.57 9.89 14.14
N GLU A 252 -9.30 9.58 13.91
CA GLU A 252 -8.29 10.56 13.54
C GLU A 252 -8.71 11.37 12.29
N PRO A 253 -8.27 12.63 12.16
CA PRO A 253 -8.68 13.51 11.07
C PRO A 253 -8.54 12.89 9.67
N ALA A 254 -7.44 12.19 9.40
CA ALA A 254 -7.17 11.52 8.12
C ALA A 254 -8.18 10.40 7.82
N ASP A 255 -8.47 9.59 8.83
CA ASP A 255 -9.40 8.46 8.75
C ASP A 255 -10.84 8.93 8.59
N LYS A 256 -11.21 10.03 9.27
CA LYS A 256 -12.52 10.67 9.15
C LYS A 256 -12.75 11.25 7.77
N GLN A 257 -11.74 11.92 7.19
CA GLN A 257 -11.78 12.38 5.79
C GLN A 257 -11.98 11.22 4.81
N MET A 258 -11.21 10.13 4.96
CA MET A 258 -11.36 8.93 4.15
C MET A 258 -12.78 8.36 4.24
N LEU A 259 -13.30 8.21 5.46
CA LEU A 259 -14.64 7.65 5.69
C LEU A 259 -15.73 8.51 5.04
N TYR A 260 -15.70 9.83 5.26
CA TYR A 260 -16.66 10.75 4.65
C TYR A 260 -16.60 10.73 3.12
N HIS A 261 -15.41 10.72 2.53
CA HIS A 261 -15.26 10.60 1.09
C HIS A 261 -15.85 9.29 0.55
N ASN A 262 -15.57 8.15 1.20
CA ASN A 262 -16.11 6.86 0.76
C ASN A 262 -17.64 6.78 0.94
N TYR A 263 -18.17 7.32 2.04
CA TYR A 263 -19.61 7.35 2.28
C TYR A 263 -20.33 8.26 1.29
N ALA A 264 -19.75 9.41 0.96
CA ALA A 264 -20.29 10.30 -0.07
C ALA A 264 -20.35 9.61 -1.46
N LYS A 265 -19.29 8.87 -1.84
CA LYS A 265 -19.30 8.07 -3.07
C LYS A 265 -20.40 7.01 -3.07
N TYR A 266 -20.55 6.28 -1.97
CA TYR A 266 -21.64 5.30 -1.82
C TYR A 266 -23.01 5.97 -1.94
N LEU A 267 -23.23 7.12 -1.28
CA LEU A 267 -24.48 7.88 -1.40
C LEU A 267 -24.77 8.29 -2.85
N ASN A 268 -23.75 8.76 -3.57
CA ASN A 268 -23.91 9.22 -4.95
C ASN A 268 -24.17 8.06 -5.93
N PHE A 269 -23.32 7.04 -5.92
CA PHE A 269 -23.32 6.01 -6.96
C PHE A 269 -24.25 4.84 -6.66
N ASP A 270 -24.43 4.48 -5.39
CA ASP A 270 -25.21 3.30 -4.99
C ASP A 270 -26.59 3.67 -4.45
N ARG A 271 -26.74 4.85 -3.80
CA ARG A 271 -28.03 5.34 -3.27
C ARG A 271 -28.69 6.42 -4.11
N GLN A 272 -27.98 7.00 -5.07
CA GLN A 272 -28.45 8.13 -5.89
C GLN A 272 -28.88 9.36 -5.06
N ASP A 273 -28.33 9.52 -3.84
CA ASP A 273 -28.59 10.64 -2.94
C ASP A 273 -27.47 11.69 -3.08
N GLN A 274 -27.56 12.47 -4.17
CA GLN A 274 -26.58 13.50 -4.50
C GLN A 274 -26.49 14.58 -3.41
N HIS A 275 -27.62 14.96 -2.82
CA HIS A 275 -27.66 16.02 -1.82
C HIS A 275 -26.91 15.63 -0.54
N LYS A 276 -27.11 14.40 -0.02
CA LYS A 276 -26.31 13.93 1.13
C LYS A 276 -24.86 13.68 0.74
N SER A 277 -24.59 13.20 -0.47
CA SER A 277 -23.21 13.04 -0.94
C SER A 277 -22.43 14.35 -0.85
N ILE A 278 -22.99 15.46 -1.36
CA ILE A 278 -22.36 16.79 -1.29
C ILE A 278 -22.05 17.18 0.16
N LYS A 279 -23.00 16.96 1.08
CA LYS A 279 -22.78 17.26 2.52
C LYS A 279 -21.60 16.50 3.09
N TYR A 280 -21.42 15.22 2.75
CA TYR A 280 -20.30 14.43 3.26
C TYR A 280 -18.97 14.79 2.61
N HIS A 281 -18.94 15.14 1.32
CA HIS A 281 -17.75 15.72 0.70
C HIS A 281 -17.34 17.04 1.38
N MET A 282 -18.30 17.93 1.67
CA MET A 282 -18.04 19.16 2.42
C MET A 282 -17.48 18.87 3.83
N LYS A 283 -18.06 17.89 4.55
CA LYS A 283 -17.53 17.46 5.85
C LYS A 283 -16.08 16.96 5.77
N ALA A 284 -15.70 16.26 4.70
CA ALA A 284 -14.31 15.85 4.49
C ALA A 284 -13.39 17.06 4.21
N ALA A 285 -13.85 18.00 3.37
CA ALA A 285 -13.08 19.17 2.95
C ALA A 285 -12.77 20.15 4.10
N VAL A 286 -13.70 20.29 5.06
CA VAL A 286 -13.58 21.20 6.22
C VAL A 286 -12.53 20.74 7.23
N ILE A 287 -12.23 19.44 7.32
CA ILE A 287 -11.20 18.93 8.23
C ILE A 287 -9.83 19.48 7.78
N PRO A 288 -9.09 20.23 8.61
CA PRO A 288 -7.85 20.91 8.21
C PRO A 288 -6.64 19.97 8.19
N HIS A 289 -6.82 18.74 7.71
CA HIS A 289 -5.75 17.76 7.53
C HIS A 289 -5.42 17.60 6.04
N GLN A 290 -4.14 17.66 5.68
CA GLN A 290 -3.71 17.49 4.29
C GLN A 290 -3.74 16.01 3.91
N SER A 291 -4.72 15.61 3.10
CA SER A 291 -4.82 14.25 2.57
C SER A 291 -5.34 14.23 1.14
N PHE A 292 -5.16 13.09 0.48
CA PHE A 292 -5.76 12.83 -0.83
C PHE A 292 -7.30 12.96 -0.81
N PHE A 293 -7.95 12.58 0.29
CA PHE A 293 -9.41 12.59 0.43
C PHE A 293 -10.00 13.98 0.67
N ARG A 294 -9.16 14.96 1.03
CA ARG A 294 -9.59 16.36 1.13
C ARG A 294 -9.75 17.02 -0.25
N LYS A 295 -8.92 16.60 -1.22
CA LYS A 295 -8.84 17.20 -2.56
C LYS A 295 -9.82 16.58 -3.58
N ASN A 296 -10.51 15.49 -3.22
CA ASN A 296 -11.40 14.70 -4.09
C ASN A 296 -12.75 14.43 -3.42
#